data_AF-A0A937YCN6-F1
#
_entry.id   AF-A0A937YCN6-F1
#
_cell.length_a   1.000
_cell.length_b   1.000
_cell.length_c   1.000
_cell.angle_alpha   90.00
_cell.angle_beta   90.00
_cell.angle_gamma   90.00
#
_symmetry.space_group_name_H-M   'P 1'
#
loop_
_entity.id
_entity.type
_entity.pdbx_description
1 polymer ?
#
loop_
_entity_poly.entity_id
_entity_poly.type
_entity_poly.pdbx_seq_one_letter_code
_entity_poly.pdbx_strand_id
1 'polypeptide(L)'
;SDRFTWDINQAVLTRHETLDGKLVLLTNVDDLSAAEIVDRYKSLADIERGFRVLKSEIEIGPVFHRLPERIRAHAGICFLSLVLHRVMRMRLRKASEALSPATSLELLRRIQHHRISLNGTRVVRGLSKINDLQGRVLRALGVPTPDINSIDRQLELSL
;
A
#
# COMPACT_ATOMS: atom_id res chain seq x y z
N SER A 1 -8.14 30.78 -48.37
CA SER A 1 -7.74 30.13 -47.11
C SER A 1 -8.57 30.74 -45.99
N ASP A 2 -9.53 29.99 -45.44
CA ASP A 2 -10.30 30.48 -44.29
C ASP A 2 -9.37 30.63 -43.09
N ARG A 3 -9.27 31.87 -42.60
CA ARG A 3 -8.48 32.19 -41.41
C ARG A 3 -9.29 31.78 -40.20
N PHE A 4 -8.77 30.80 -39.46
CA PHE A 4 -9.23 30.49 -38.11
C PHE A 4 -9.21 31.75 -37.25
N THR A 5 -10.38 32.11 -36.69
CA THR A 5 -10.55 33.22 -35.74
C THR A 5 -11.06 32.66 -34.42
N TRP A 6 -10.61 33.25 -33.32
CA TRP A 6 -11.02 32.92 -31.95
C TRP A 6 -11.20 34.22 -31.16
N ASP A 7 -12.09 34.19 -30.18
CA ASP A 7 -12.34 35.28 -29.25
C ASP A 7 -12.60 34.70 -27.84
N ILE A 8 -12.31 35.46 -26.79
CA ILE A 8 -12.52 35.00 -25.40
C ILE A 8 -13.93 35.37 -24.98
N ASN A 9 -14.69 34.37 -24.54
CA ASN A 9 -15.98 34.62 -23.90
C ASN A 9 -15.75 35.30 -22.53
N GLN A 10 -15.79 36.63 -22.52
CA GLN A 10 -15.55 37.44 -21.33
C GLN A 10 -16.53 37.13 -20.19
N ALA A 11 -17.79 36.80 -20.51
CA ALA A 11 -18.77 36.44 -19.48
C ALA A 11 -18.39 35.14 -18.75
N VAL A 12 -17.82 34.18 -19.47
CA VAL A 12 -17.29 32.95 -18.87
C VAL A 12 -16.04 33.24 -18.05
N LEU A 13 -15.12 34.08 -18.55
CA LEU A 13 -13.91 34.47 -17.83
C LEU A 13 -14.24 35.12 -16.49
N THR A 14 -15.09 36.15 -16.47
CA THR A 14 -15.48 36.85 -15.23
C THR A 14 -16.16 35.89 -14.24
N ARG A 15 -16.99 34.95 -14.71
CA ARG A 15 -17.59 33.93 -13.84
C ARG A 15 -16.53 33.03 -13.20
N HIS A 16 -15.53 32.59 -13.97
CA HIS A 16 -14.44 31.76 -13.46
C HIS A 16 -13.59 32.52 -12.44
N GLU A 17 -13.29 33.79 -12.68
CA GLU A 17 -12.54 34.65 -11.73
C GLU A 17 -13.22 34.72 -10.34
N THR A 18 -14.57 34.69 -10.28
CA THR A 18 -15.28 34.67 -8.98
C THR A 18 -15.06 33.40 -8.16
N LEU A 19 -14.58 32.32 -8.81
CA LEU A 19 -14.34 31.01 -8.22
C LEU A 19 -12.85 30.76 -7.94
N ASP A 20 -11.96 31.68 -8.31
CA ASP A 20 -10.54 31.53 -8.07
C ASP A 20 -10.25 31.36 -6.57
N GLY A 21 -9.45 30.33 -6.25
CA GLY A 21 -9.12 29.96 -4.88
C GLY A 21 -10.26 29.27 -4.10
N LYS A 22 -11.42 29.00 -4.70
CA LYS A 22 -12.54 28.28 -4.08
C LYS A 22 -12.60 26.83 -4.56
N LEU A 23 -12.76 25.90 -3.64
CA LEU A 23 -13.10 24.51 -3.94
C LEU A 23 -14.63 24.36 -3.92
N VAL A 24 -15.24 24.19 -5.08
CA VAL A 24 -16.69 23.93 -5.20
C VAL A 24 -16.92 22.44 -5.34
N LEU A 25 -17.67 21.84 -4.43
CA LEU A 25 -18.08 20.44 -4.48
C LEU A 25 -19.51 20.35 -5.03
N LEU A 26 -19.67 19.69 -6.17
CA LEU A 26 -20.98 19.33 -6.72
C LEU A 26 -21.25 17.87 -6.39
N THR A 27 -22.39 17.59 -5.77
CA THR A 27 -22.80 16.23 -5.41
C THR A 27 -24.29 16.04 -5.66
N ASN A 28 -24.69 14.82 -6.00
CA ASN A 28 -26.07 14.39 -6.10
C ASN A 28 -26.59 13.75 -4.80
N VAL A 29 -25.79 13.79 -3.74
CA VAL A 29 -26.13 13.27 -2.41
C VAL A 29 -26.96 14.31 -1.67
N ASP A 30 -28.16 13.93 -1.26
CA ASP A 30 -29.18 14.77 -0.64
C ASP A 30 -29.32 14.56 0.88
N ASP A 31 -28.81 13.44 1.40
CA ASP A 31 -28.91 13.02 2.80
C ASP A 31 -27.69 13.39 3.67
N LEU A 32 -26.74 14.17 3.14
CA LEU A 32 -25.56 14.62 3.87
C LEU A 32 -25.50 16.14 4.01
N SER A 33 -25.06 16.60 5.18
CA SER A 33 -24.72 18.00 5.38
C SER A 33 -23.51 18.41 4.54
N ALA A 34 -23.40 19.71 4.25
CA ALA A 34 -22.24 20.26 3.54
C ALA A 34 -20.90 19.91 4.21
N ALA A 35 -20.86 19.87 5.55
CA ALA A 35 -19.67 19.50 6.30
C ALA A 35 -19.28 18.03 6.08
N GLU A 36 -20.26 17.11 6.08
CA GLU A 36 -20.03 15.69 5.81
C GLU A 36 -19.60 15.45 4.36
N ILE A 37 -20.15 16.20 3.40
CA ILE A 37 -19.72 16.15 1.99
C ILE A 37 -18.25 16.56 1.87
N VAL A 38 -17.85 17.65 2.52
CA VAL A 38 -16.45 18.10 2.54
C VAL A 38 -15.54 17.08 3.20
N ASP A 39 -15.94 16.47 4.32
CA ASP A 39 -15.14 15.46 5.01
C ASP A 39 -14.97 14.19 4.17
N ARG A 40 -16.04 13.72 3.53
CA ARG A 40 -15.97 12.62 2.56
C ARG A 40 -15.08 12.95 1.37
N TYR A 41 -15.16 14.17 0.83
CA TYR A 41 -14.26 14.58 -0.23
C TYR A 41 -12.79 14.57 0.23
N LYS A 42 -12.50 15.05 1.44
CA LYS A 42 -11.15 14.98 2.02
C LYS A 42 -10.67 13.54 2.22
N SER A 43 -11.59 12.59 2.43
CA SER A 43 -11.24 11.16 2.48
C SER A 43 -10.68 10.63 1.15
N LEU A 44 -10.91 11.30 0.01
CA LEU A 44 -10.28 10.98 -1.28
C LEU A 44 -8.74 11.03 -1.21
N ALA A 45 -8.18 11.81 -0.27
CA ALA A 45 -6.74 11.82 -0.02
C ALA A 45 -6.21 10.44 0.43
N ASP A 46 -7.05 9.55 1.00
CA ASP A 46 -6.67 8.16 1.25
C ASP A 46 -6.47 7.38 -0.05
N ILE A 47 -7.28 7.65 -1.08
CA ILE A 47 -7.15 7.03 -2.40
C ILE A 47 -5.84 7.49 -3.04
N GLU A 48 -5.53 8.79 -2.99
CA GLU A 48 -4.26 9.33 -3.50
C GLU A 48 -3.05 8.72 -2.78
N ARG A 49 -3.13 8.56 -1.45
CA ARG A 49 -2.10 7.84 -0.68
C ARG A 49 -1.97 6.39 -1.16
N GLY A 50 -3.08 5.71 -1.45
CA GLY A 50 -3.08 4.37 -2.01
C GLY A 50 -2.37 4.30 -3.36
N PHE A 51 -2.68 5.23 -4.28
CA PHE A 51 -1.99 5.33 -5.57
C PHE A 51 -0.49 5.64 -5.42
N ARG A 52 -0.11 6.42 -4.43
CA ARG A 52 1.30 6.69 -4.14
C ARG A 52 2.02 5.40 -3.72
N VAL A 53 1.47 4.66 -2.76
CA VAL A 53 2.00 3.36 -2.31
C VAL A 53 2.11 2.39 -3.49
N LEU A 54 1.08 2.34 -4.32
CA LEU A 54 1.04 1.47 -5.50
C LEU A 54 2.19 1.74 -6.48
N LYS A 55 2.57 3.01 -6.62
CA LYS A 55 3.65 3.45 -7.51
C LYS A 55 5.04 3.34 -6.87
N SER A 56 5.17 3.56 -5.56
CA SER A 56 6.47 3.67 -4.90
C SER A 56 6.91 2.41 -4.16
N GLU A 57 6.01 1.76 -3.41
CA GLU A 57 6.36 0.61 -2.56
C GLU A 57 6.04 -0.72 -3.25
N ILE A 58 4.91 -0.77 -3.97
CA ILE A 58 4.45 -1.97 -4.69
C ILE A 58 4.98 -2.01 -6.12
N GLU A 59 5.44 -0.86 -6.64
CA GLU A 59 6.03 -0.71 -7.98
C GLU A 59 5.14 -1.33 -9.08
N ILE A 60 3.89 -0.88 -9.19
CA ILE A 60 2.96 -1.38 -10.21
C ILE A 60 3.48 -1.19 -11.65
N GLY A 61 4.47 -0.33 -11.90
CA GLY A 61 5.05 -0.14 -13.22
C GLY A 61 6.57 0.09 -13.20
N PRO A 62 7.24 -0.02 -14.38
CA PRO A 62 6.68 -0.38 -15.69
C PRO A 62 6.38 -1.89 -15.85
N VAL A 63 5.24 -2.20 -16.48
CA VAL A 63 4.77 -3.57 -16.70
C VAL A 63 5.26 -4.07 -18.06
N PHE A 64 6.28 -4.93 -18.09
CA PHE A 64 6.82 -5.51 -19.33
C PHE A 64 6.04 -6.74 -19.84
N HIS A 65 4.80 -6.93 -19.39
CA HIS A 65 3.92 -8.00 -19.85
C HIS A 65 3.27 -7.65 -21.18
N ARG A 66 3.32 -8.56 -22.16
CA ARG A 66 2.71 -8.38 -23.49
C ARG A 66 1.32 -9.01 -23.63
N LEU A 67 1.04 -10.05 -22.86
CA LEU A 67 -0.22 -10.79 -22.90
C LEU A 67 -1.26 -10.13 -21.98
N PRO A 68 -2.50 -9.88 -22.44
CA PRO A 68 -3.56 -9.27 -21.62
C PRO A 68 -3.81 -9.98 -20.30
N GLU A 69 -3.74 -11.32 -20.29
CA GLU A 69 -3.92 -12.12 -19.08
C GLU A 69 -2.83 -11.84 -18.03
N ARG A 70 -1.56 -11.72 -18.45
CA ARG A 70 -0.44 -11.42 -17.55
C ARG A 70 -0.54 -10.00 -16.97
N ILE A 71 -1.03 -9.05 -17.76
CA ILE A 71 -1.29 -7.68 -17.30
C ILE A 71 -2.37 -7.70 -16.21
N ARG A 72 -3.48 -8.43 -16.41
CA ARG A 72 -4.55 -8.57 -15.40
C ARG A 72 -4.06 -9.25 -14.14
N ALA A 73 -3.27 -10.33 -14.27
CA ALA A 73 -2.70 -11.03 -13.12
C ALA A 73 -1.78 -10.11 -12.29
N HIS A 74 -0.87 -9.38 -12.93
CA HIS A 74 -0.01 -8.40 -12.27
C HIS A 74 -0.82 -7.33 -11.54
N ALA A 75 -1.78 -6.71 -12.22
CA ALA A 75 -2.66 -5.71 -11.62
C ALA A 75 -3.43 -6.28 -10.41
N GLY A 76 -3.91 -7.52 -10.50
CA GLY A 76 -4.57 -8.23 -9.40
C GLY A 76 -3.65 -8.46 -8.19
N ILE A 77 -2.40 -8.89 -8.42
CA ILE A 77 -1.40 -9.08 -7.36
C ILE A 77 -1.05 -7.74 -6.71
N CYS A 78 -0.83 -6.69 -7.50
CA CYS A 78 -0.55 -5.35 -6.99
C CYS A 78 -1.72 -4.80 -6.16
N PHE A 79 -2.96 -5.04 -6.60
CA PHE A 79 -4.15 -4.66 -5.84
C PHE A 79 -4.26 -5.42 -4.52
N LEU A 80 -4.03 -6.74 -4.53
CA LEU A 80 -3.99 -7.55 -3.31
C LEU A 80 -2.91 -7.05 -2.34
N SER A 81 -1.72 -6.74 -2.85
CA SER A 81 -0.62 -6.15 -2.07
C SER A 81 -1.04 -4.81 -1.44
N LEU A 82 -1.76 -3.97 -2.17
CA LEU A 82 -2.28 -2.70 -1.65
C LEU A 82 -3.31 -2.89 -0.52
N VAL A 83 -4.18 -3.89 -0.65
CA VAL A 83 -5.14 -4.27 0.42
C VAL A 83 -4.38 -4.74 1.66
N LEU A 84 -3.39 -5.63 1.50
CA LEU A 84 -2.56 -6.10 2.61
C LEU A 84 -1.82 -4.95 3.28
N HIS A 85 -1.24 -4.03 2.50
CA HIS A 85 -0.57 -2.83 3.01
C HIS A 85 -1.51 -1.95 3.85
N ARG A 86 -2.75 -1.75 3.39
CA ARG A 86 -3.77 -1.01 4.14
C ARG A 86 -4.13 -1.71 5.44
N VAL A 87 -4.33 -3.03 5.41
CA VAL A 87 -4.61 -3.83 6.62
C VAL A 87 -3.45 -3.74 7.61
N MET A 88 -2.20 -3.84 7.15
CA MET A 88 -1.02 -3.67 7.99
C MET A 88 -1.00 -2.28 8.64
N ARG A 89 -1.25 -1.22 7.87
CA ARG A 89 -1.33 0.16 8.42
C ARG A 89 -2.42 0.29 9.49
N MET A 90 -3.60 -0.30 9.25
CA MET A 90 -4.71 -0.28 10.21
C MET A 90 -4.34 -1.03 11.49
N ARG A 91 -3.72 -2.21 11.38
CA ARG A 91 -3.28 -3.02 12.53
C ARG A 91 -2.19 -2.32 13.35
N LEU A 92 -1.17 -1.75 12.70
CA LEU A 92 -0.12 -0.98 13.36
C LEU A 92 -0.70 0.23 14.12
N ARG A 93 -1.61 0.99 13.49
CA ARG A 93 -2.30 2.12 14.14
C ARG A 93 -3.14 1.68 15.33
N LYS A 94 -3.88 0.57 15.22
CA LYS A 94 -4.70 0.02 16.32
C LYS A 94 -3.85 -0.38 17.51
N ALA A 95 -2.62 -0.84 17.27
CA ALA A 95 -1.64 -1.17 18.30
C ALA A 95 -0.84 0.05 18.80
N SER A 96 -1.17 1.27 18.37
CA SER A 96 -0.41 2.49 18.65
C SER A 96 1.07 2.43 18.24
N GLU A 97 1.40 1.62 17.23
CA GLU A 97 2.73 1.59 16.64
C GLU A 97 2.88 2.70 15.59
N ALA A 98 3.86 3.57 15.78
CA ALA A 98 4.12 4.72 14.90
C ALA A 98 4.81 4.34 13.56
N LEU A 99 5.02 3.06 13.31
CA LEU A 99 5.72 2.56 12.13
C LEU A 99 4.84 2.55 10.88
N SER A 100 5.47 2.80 9.73
CA SER A 100 4.84 2.57 8.43
C SER A 100 4.86 1.08 8.06
N PRO A 101 3.97 0.60 7.17
CA PRO A 101 4.06 -0.77 6.65
C PRO A 101 5.41 -1.06 5.99
N ALA A 102 5.96 -0.16 5.18
CA ALA A 102 7.29 -0.31 4.57
C ALA A 102 8.38 -0.54 5.62
N THR A 103 8.46 0.36 6.63
CA THR A 103 9.46 0.25 7.70
C THR A 103 9.27 -1.04 8.50
N SER A 104 8.02 -1.43 8.74
CA SER A 104 7.71 -2.69 9.42
C SER A 104 8.21 -3.89 8.62
N LEU A 105 7.94 -3.94 7.32
CA LEU A 105 8.44 -5.00 6.44
C LEU A 105 9.97 -5.01 6.40
N GLU A 106 10.63 -3.86 6.35
CA GLU A 106 12.10 -3.79 6.37
C GLU A 106 12.68 -4.35 7.67
N LEU A 107 12.07 -4.03 8.82
CA LEU A 107 12.46 -4.57 10.12
C LEU A 107 12.26 -6.09 10.19
N LEU A 108 11.12 -6.59 9.72
CA LEU A 108 10.81 -8.01 9.72
C LEU A 108 11.71 -8.79 8.74
N ARG A 109 12.09 -8.20 7.60
CA ARG A 109 13.02 -8.79 6.63
C ARG A 109 14.40 -9.07 7.22
N ARG A 110 14.78 -8.43 8.33
CA ARG A 110 16.04 -8.70 9.05
C ARG A 110 16.00 -9.97 9.90
N ILE A 111 14.82 -10.55 10.12
CA ILE A 111 14.69 -11.88 10.71
C ILE A 111 15.12 -12.89 9.66
N GLN A 112 16.21 -13.60 9.91
CA GLN A 112 16.81 -14.54 8.96
C GLN A 112 16.81 -15.94 9.54
N HIS A 113 16.58 -16.92 8.67
CA HIS A 113 16.73 -18.34 8.98
C HIS A 113 18.03 -18.83 8.35
N HIS A 114 18.93 -19.33 9.19
CA HIS A 114 20.25 -19.81 8.81
C HIS A 114 20.26 -21.33 8.77
N ARG A 115 20.83 -21.90 7.72
CA ARG A 115 21.06 -23.35 7.59
C ARG A 115 22.53 -23.58 7.31
N ILE A 116 23.22 -24.29 8.20
CA ILE A 116 24.64 -24.59 8.14
C ILE A 116 24.79 -26.10 7.99
N SER A 117 25.48 -26.57 6.96
CA SER A 117 25.82 -27.98 6.79
C SER A 117 27.26 -28.22 7.20
N LEU A 118 27.48 -29.07 8.19
CA LEU A 118 28.79 -29.52 8.65
C LEU A 118 29.04 -30.92 8.12
N ASN A 119 30.13 -31.10 7.37
CA ASN A 119 30.61 -32.37 6.84
C ASN A 119 29.57 -33.16 6.02
N GLY A 120 28.63 -32.45 5.35
CA GLY A 120 27.61 -33.06 4.49
C GLY A 120 26.54 -33.89 5.21
N THR A 121 26.64 -34.05 6.54
CA THR A 121 25.79 -34.95 7.33
C THR A 121 25.04 -34.23 8.45
N ARG A 122 25.59 -33.14 9.01
CA ARG A 122 24.96 -32.42 10.12
C ARG A 122 24.47 -31.05 9.67
N VAL A 123 23.16 -30.91 9.53
CA VAL A 123 22.53 -29.61 9.27
C VAL A 123 22.16 -28.96 10.60
N VAL A 124 22.85 -27.87 10.95
CA VAL A 124 22.49 -26.98 12.05
C VAL A 124 21.64 -25.85 11.49
N ARG A 125 20.49 -25.59 12.11
CA ARG A 125 19.59 -24.50 11.73
C ARG A 125 19.51 -23.49 12.87
N GLY A 126 19.28 -22.22 12.54
CA GLY A 126 19.10 -21.17 13.53
C GLY A 126 18.24 -20.03 13.02
N LEU A 127 17.59 -19.31 13.93
CA LEU A 127 16.91 -18.05 13.63
C LEU A 127 17.70 -16.89 14.24
N SER A 128 17.76 -15.76 13.52
CA SER A 128 18.24 -14.51 14.10
C SER A 128 17.43 -14.16 15.35
N LYS A 129 18.11 -13.62 16.37
CA LYS A 129 17.43 -13.12 17.58
C LYS A 129 16.46 -12.01 17.19
N ILE A 130 15.19 -12.22 17.47
CA ILE A 130 14.14 -11.22 17.28
C ILE A 130 14.26 -10.19 18.39
N ASN A 131 14.39 -8.92 18.02
CA ASN A 131 14.44 -7.82 19.00
C ASN A 131 13.04 -7.36 19.41
N ASP A 132 12.96 -6.54 20.46
CA ASP A 132 11.68 -6.09 21.03
C ASP A 132 10.82 -5.33 20.02
N LEU A 133 11.44 -4.55 19.14
CA LEU A 133 10.72 -3.78 18.10
C LEU A 133 10.08 -4.72 17.08
N GLN A 134 10.83 -5.70 16.56
CA GLN A 134 10.31 -6.72 15.66
C GLN A 134 9.19 -7.55 16.32
N GLY A 135 9.36 -7.91 17.60
CA GLY A 135 8.34 -8.61 18.37
C GLY A 135 7.05 -7.80 18.53
N ARG A 136 7.15 -6.49 18.78
CA ARG A 136 5.98 -5.59 18.81
C ARG A 136 5.29 -5.50 17.46
N VAL A 137 6.04 -5.37 16.37
CA VAL A 137 5.48 -5.37 15.00
C VAL A 137 4.72 -6.67 14.71
N LEU A 138 5.32 -7.83 14.99
CA LEU A 138 4.65 -9.13 14.79
C LEU A 138 3.35 -9.24 15.58
N ARG A 139 3.36 -8.83 16.86
CA ARG A 139 2.16 -8.79 17.70
C ARG A 139 1.11 -7.82 17.17
N ALA A 140 1.49 -6.61 16.77
CA ALA A 140 0.59 -5.62 16.19
C ALA A 140 -0.08 -6.16 14.92
N LEU A 141 0.69 -6.86 14.08
CA LEU A 141 0.19 -7.50 12.87
C LEU A 141 -0.61 -8.78 13.15
N GLY A 142 -0.65 -9.29 14.38
CA GLY A 142 -1.33 -10.54 14.73
C GLY A 142 -0.71 -11.78 14.08
N VAL A 143 0.60 -11.74 13.83
CA VAL A 143 1.36 -12.84 13.21
C VAL A 143 2.17 -13.54 14.30
N PRO A 144 2.18 -14.89 14.34
CA PRO A 144 2.97 -15.61 15.32
C PRO A 144 4.46 -15.30 15.17
N THR A 145 5.18 -15.30 16.30
CA THR A 145 6.64 -15.19 16.28
C THR A 145 7.22 -16.44 15.61
N PRO A 146 8.07 -16.29 14.58
CA PRO A 146 8.62 -17.44 13.89
C PRO A 146 9.48 -18.27 14.84
N ASP A 147 9.24 -19.57 14.84
CA ASP A 147 10.02 -20.56 15.56
C ASP A 147 10.62 -21.55 14.57
N ILE A 148 11.74 -22.17 14.95
CA ILE A 148 12.50 -23.00 14.02
C ILE A 148 11.75 -24.28 13.62
N ASN A 149 10.92 -24.81 14.53
CA ASN A 149 10.21 -26.06 14.34
C ASN A 149 9.01 -25.89 13.39
N SER A 150 8.31 -24.75 13.45
CA SER A 150 7.20 -24.45 12.53
C SER A 150 7.70 -24.19 11.11
N ILE A 151 8.83 -23.50 10.95
CA ILE A 151 9.45 -23.24 9.66
C ILE A 151 9.91 -24.54 9.00
N ASP A 152 10.55 -25.43 9.76
CA ASP A 152 11.02 -26.72 9.23
C ASP A 152 9.87 -27.58 8.70
N ARG A 153 8.74 -27.63 9.42
CA ARG A 153 7.54 -28.36 8.97
C ARG A 153 6.96 -27.81 7.67
N GLN A 154 6.95 -26.48 7.50
CA GLN A 154 6.45 -25.85 6.27
C GLN A 154 7.39 -26.09 5.07
N LEU A 155 8.70 -26.11 5.30
CA LEU A 155 9.70 -26.37 4.24
C LEU A 155 9.73 -27.84 3.79
N GLU A 156 9.39 -28.78 4.68
CA GLU A 156 9.26 -30.20 4.33
C GLU A 156 7.98 -30.50 3.53
N LEU A 157 6.91 -29.72 3.74
CA LEU A 157 5.64 -29.83 3.01
C LEU A 157 5.65 -29.16 1.63
N SER A 158 6.69 -28.40 1.30
CA SER A 158 6.85 -27.68 0.03
C SER A 158 7.88 -28.30 -0.92
N LEU A 159 8.34 -29.51 -0.59
CA LEU A 159 9.09 -30.45 -1.43
C LEU A 159 8.21 -31.65 -1.78
#